data_AF-A0A970ZBT1-F1
#
_entry.id   AF-A0A970ZBT1-F1
#
_cell.length_a   1.000
_cell.length_b   1.000
_cell.length_c   1.000
_cell.angle_alpha   90.00
_cell.angle_beta   90.00
_cell.angle_gamma   90.00
#
_symmetry.space_group_name_H-M   'P 1'
#
loop_
_entity.id
_entity.type
_entity.pdbx_description
1 polymer ?
#
loop_
_entity_poly.entity_id
_entity_poly.type
_entity_poly.pdbx_seq_one_letter_code
_entity_poly.pdbx_strand_id
1 'polypeptide(L)'
;MTRLLGAGLIVLGSGAAGFWSSLERQGHTEALGEFCTYIRLVRRELQLTQADRGELLAAAARALPAWSGFEGAPTRAQVERMLPPEAAEVCRRFYEGLGKSLLEGQLQHCDRCAEEVAALYEEGRRLQADRRRLTLSLSTLWGLLVAILFY
;
A
#
# COMPACT_ATOMS: atom_id res chain seq x y z
N MET A 1 27.51 37.22 11.08
CA MET A 1 27.02 36.48 9.90
C MET A 1 27.01 34.94 10.14
N THR A 2 26.63 34.46 11.33
CA THR A 2 26.71 33.03 11.70
C THR A 2 25.35 32.36 11.96
N ARG A 3 24.24 33.10 11.94
CA ARG A 3 22.90 32.57 12.25
C ARG A 3 22.14 31.94 11.06
N LEU A 4 22.61 32.14 9.82
CA LEU A 4 21.96 31.59 8.61
C LEU A 4 22.39 30.15 8.27
N LEU A 5 23.56 29.71 8.74
CA LEU A 5 24.07 28.36 8.44
C LEU A 5 23.38 27.28 9.29
N GLY A 6 22.89 27.60 10.49
CA GLY A 6 22.15 26.67 11.34
C GLY A 6 20.74 26.34 10.83
N ALA A 7 20.08 27.29 10.15
CA ALA A 7 18.74 27.11 9.62
C ALA A 7 18.73 26.19 8.38
N GLY A 8 19.75 26.25 7.52
CA GLY A 8 19.87 25.37 6.34
C GLY A 8 20.06 23.89 6.69
N LEU A 9 20.75 23.59 7.80
CA LEU A 9 21.04 22.21 8.21
C LEU A 9 19.80 21.50 8.80
N ILE A 10 18.93 22.24 9.49
CA ILE A 10 17.66 21.70 10.01
C ILE A 10 16.69 21.41 8.86
N VAL A 11 16.65 22.28 7.84
CA VAL A 11 15.78 22.10 6.65
C VAL A 11 16.18 20.86 5.84
N LEU A 12 17.48 20.56 5.71
CA LEU A 12 17.96 19.36 5.02
C LEU A 12 17.67 18.07 5.81
N GLY A 13 17.83 18.09 7.14
CA GLY A 13 17.54 16.93 7.99
C GLY A 13 16.04 16.60 8.08
N SER A 14 15.19 17.61 8.24
CA SER A 14 13.73 17.45 8.31
C SER A 14 13.11 17.14 6.93
N GLY A 15 13.67 17.69 5.86
CA GLY A 15 13.26 17.40 4.48
C GLY A 15 13.56 15.96 4.08
N ALA A 16 14.74 15.43 4.43
CA ALA A 16 15.10 14.04 4.17
C ALA A 16 14.22 13.05 4.94
N ALA A 17 14.02 13.24 6.24
CA ALA A 17 13.14 12.37 7.04
C ALA A 17 11.66 12.44 6.59
N GLY A 18 11.19 13.64 6.22
CA GLY A 18 9.86 13.83 5.63
C GLY A 18 9.69 13.16 4.28
N PHE A 19 10.74 13.15 3.45
CA PHE A 19 10.76 12.49 2.15
C PHE A 19 10.78 10.96 2.27
N TRP A 20 11.63 10.40 3.14
CA TRP A 20 11.70 8.94 3.38
C TRP A 20 10.38 8.39 3.94
N SER A 21 9.80 9.04 4.94
CA SER A 21 8.49 8.64 5.49
C SER A 21 7.34 8.79 4.47
N SER A 22 7.48 9.69 3.48
CA SER A 22 6.52 9.81 2.39
C SER A 22 6.67 8.70 1.36
N LEU A 23 7.90 8.31 1.01
CA LEU A 23 8.17 7.19 0.10
C LEU A 23 7.72 5.86 0.69
N GLU A 24 8.02 5.61 1.96
CA GLU A 24 7.61 4.40 2.67
C GLU A 24 6.07 4.27 2.72
N ARG A 25 5.35 5.35 3.06
CA ARG A 25 3.88 5.36 3.01
C ARG A 25 3.33 5.21 1.59
N GLN A 26 4.01 5.75 0.60
CA GLN A 26 3.62 5.56 -0.80
C GLN A 26 3.74 4.10 -1.20
N GLY A 27 4.87 3.46 -0.92
CA GLY A 27 5.08 2.04 -1.13
C GLY A 27 4.06 1.17 -0.40
N HIS A 28 3.71 1.49 0.85
CA HIS A 28 2.67 0.76 1.58
C HIS A 28 1.29 0.90 0.96
N THR A 29 0.94 2.09 0.44
CA THR A 29 -0.35 2.31 -0.22
C THR A 29 -0.40 1.57 -1.55
N GLU A 30 0.67 1.58 -2.33
CA GLU A 30 0.78 0.80 -3.58
C GLU A 30 0.67 -0.71 -3.28
N ALA A 31 1.37 -1.22 -2.26
CA ALA A 31 1.30 -2.61 -1.82
C ALA A 31 -0.13 -3.04 -1.40
N LEU A 32 -0.89 -2.17 -0.72
CA LEU A 32 -2.30 -2.42 -0.41
C LEU A 32 -3.15 -2.55 -1.69
N GLY A 33 -2.92 -1.69 -2.68
CA GLY A 33 -3.62 -1.74 -3.98
C GLY A 33 -3.30 -3.03 -4.75
N GLU A 34 -2.03 -3.44 -4.76
CA GLU A 34 -1.59 -4.71 -5.35
C GLU A 34 -2.20 -5.90 -4.64
N PHE A 35 -2.23 -5.90 -3.31
CA PHE A 35 -2.82 -6.99 -2.54
C PHE A 35 -4.35 -7.09 -2.72
N CYS A 36 -5.04 -5.95 -2.80
CA CYS A 36 -6.47 -5.93 -3.15
C CYS A 36 -6.70 -6.55 -4.55
N THR A 37 -5.85 -6.20 -5.52
CA THR A 37 -5.90 -6.76 -6.88
C THR A 37 -5.61 -8.26 -6.86
N TYR A 38 -4.65 -8.71 -6.06
CA TYR A 38 -4.33 -10.11 -5.87
C TYR A 38 -5.52 -10.91 -5.34
N ILE A 39 -6.19 -10.45 -4.28
CA ILE A 39 -7.36 -11.13 -3.71
C ILE A 39 -8.47 -11.27 -4.78
N ARG A 40 -8.70 -10.22 -5.58
CA ARG A 40 -9.69 -10.25 -6.67
C ARG A 40 -9.32 -11.23 -7.78
N LEU A 41 -8.04 -11.35 -8.11
CA LEU A 41 -7.55 -12.34 -9.05
C LEU A 41 -7.73 -13.76 -8.50
N VAL A 42 -7.37 -14.01 -7.23
CA VAL A 42 -7.60 -15.31 -6.58
C VAL A 42 -9.08 -15.68 -6.60
N ARG A 43 -9.98 -14.74 -6.26
CA ARG A 43 -11.43 -14.93 -6.35
C ARG A 43 -11.87 -15.33 -7.76
N ARG A 44 -11.34 -14.65 -8.78
CA ARG A 44 -11.65 -14.93 -10.19
C ARG A 44 -11.17 -16.33 -10.58
N GLU A 45 -9.94 -16.69 -10.23
CA GLU A 45 -9.39 -18.03 -10.51
C GLU A 45 -10.19 -19.12 -9.80
N LEU A 46 -10.60 -18.87 -8.55
CA LEU A 46 -11.44 -19.78 -7.75
C LEU A 46 -12.83 -19.98 -8.38
N GLN A 47 -13.35 -18.97 -9.08
CA GLN A 47 -14.61 -19.07 -9.81
C GLN A 47 -14.47 -19.82 -11.14
N LEU A 48 -13.32 -19.70 -11.81
CA LEU A 48 -13.09 -20.23 -13.16
C LEU A 48 -12.51 -21.65 -13.17
N THR A 49 -11.81 -22.04 -12.10
CA THR A 49 -11.03 -23.28 -12.06
C THR A 49 -11.32 -24.07 -10.78
N GLN A 50 -11.29 -25.40 -10.88
CA GLN A 50 -11.24 -26.30 -9.72
C GLN A 50 -9.78 -26.62 -9.34
N ALA A 51 -8.87 -25.67 -9.53
CA ALA A 51 -7.46 -25.84 -9.27
C ALA A 51 -7.17 -25.94 -7.77
N ASP A 52 -6.02 -26.53 -7.43
CA ASP A 52 -5.55 -26.56 -6.06
C ASP A 52 -5.27 -25.14 -5.54
N ARG A 53 -5.32 -24.94 -4.22
CA ARG A 53 -5.05 -23.65 -3.58
C ARG A 53 -3.69 -23.06 -4.01
N GLY A 54 -2.65 -23.86 -4.11
CA GLY A 54 -1.32 -23.44 -4.55
C GLY A 54 -1.35 -22.92 -5.99
N GLU A 55 -1.94 -23.68 -6.91
CA GLU A 55 -2.13 -23.28 -8.30
C GLU A 55 -2.93 -21.97 -8.45
N LEU A 56 -4.02 -21.81 -7.70
CA LEU A 56 -4.83 -20.59 -7.67
C LEU A 56 -4.01 -19.36 -7.24
N LEU A 57 -3.29 -19.49 -6.12
CA LEU A 57 -2.45 -18.43 -5.58
C LEU A 57 -1.29 -18.07 -6.53
N ALA A 58 -0.71 -19.06 -7.20
CA ALA A 58 0.36 -18.88 -8.18
C ALA A 58 -0.14 -18.26 -9.50
N ALA A 59 -1.33 -18.64 -9.96
CA ALA A 59 -1.95 -18.06 -11.15
C ALA A 59 -2.24 -16.56 -10.94
N ALA A 60 -2.85 -16.21 -9.80
CA ALA A 60 -3.13 -14.83 -9.45
C ALA A 60 -1.84 -13.99 -9.30
N ALA A 61 -0.78 -14.56 -8.72
CA ALA A 61 0.50 -13.87 -8.55
C ALA A 61 1.19 -13.59 -9.89
N ARG A 62 1.17 -14.56 -10.82
CA ARG A 62 1.72 -14.40 -12.17
C ARG A 62 1.01 -13.32 -13.00
N ALA A 63 -0.26 -13.07 -12.73
CA ALA A 63 -1.03 -12.02 -13.39
C ALA A 63 -0.70 -10.61 -12.87
N LEU A 64 0.10 -10.48 -11.80
CA LEU A 64 0.52 -9.20 -11.22
C LEU A 64 1.98 -8.89 -11.59
N PRO A 65 2.24 -7.86 -12.41
CA PRO A 65 3.61 -7.49 -12.79
C PRO A 65 4.50 -7.15 -11.60
N ALA A 66 3.96 -6.48 -10.58
CA ALA A 66 4.71 -6.13 -9.36
C ALA A 66 5.18 -7.35 -8.55
N TRP A 67 4.58 -8.51 -8.81
CA TRP A 67 4.78 -9.76 -8.07
C TRP A 67 5.61 -10.76 -8.87
N SER A 68 6.25 -10.32 -9.96
CA SER A 68 7.08 -11.15 -10.83
C SER A 68 8.29 -11.79 -10.13
N GLY A 69 8.64 -11.34 -8.92
CA GLY A 69 9.70 -11.91 -8.09
C GLY A 69 9.30 -13.17 -7.31
N PHE A 70 8.03 -13.57 -7.34
CA PHE A 70 7.60 -14.81 -6.69
C PHE A 70 7.78 -16.03 -7.59
N GLU A 71 8.61 -16.98 -7.13
CA GLU A 71 8.67 -18.32 -7.71
C GLU A 71 7.49 -19.15 -7.18
N GLY A 72 6.39 -19.16 -7.92
CA GLY A 72 5.20 -19.96 -7.60
C GLY A 72 4.18 -19.23 -6.71
N ALA A 73 3.54 -19.96 -5.79
CA ALA A 73 2.50 -19.42 -4.92
C ALA A 73 3.13 -18.60 -3.77
N PRO A 74 2.81 -17.29 -3.66
CA PRO A 74 3.38 -16.48 -2.59
C PRO A 74 2.85 -16.95 -1.24
N THR A 75 3.76 -17.15 -0.29
CA THR A 75 3.41 -17.53 1.08
C THR A 75 2.85 -16.34 1.84
N ARG A 76 2.00 -16.60 2.84
CA ARG A 76 1.46 -15.57 3.75
C ARG A 76 2.57 -14.65 4.29
N ALA A 77 3.65 -15.24 4.80
CA ALA A 77 4.74 -14.48 5.41
C ALA A 77 5.52 -13.61 4.40
N GLN A 78 5.52 -13.95 3.12
CA GLN A 78 6.10 -13.11 2.07
C GLN A 78 5.21 -11.90 1.78
N VAL A 79 3.89 -12.13 1.65
CA VAL A 79 2.93 -11.05 1.40
C VAL A 79 2.82 -10.12 2.60
N GLU A 80 2.76 -10.65 3.83
CA GLU A 80 2.73 -9.85 5.07
C GLU A 80 3.92 -8.88 5.19
N ARG A 81 5.11 -9.27 4.69
CA ARG A 81 6.30 -8.40 4.71
C ARG A 81 6.22 -7.20 3.76
N MET A 82 5.39 -7.28 2.71
CA MET A 82 5.18 -6.18 1.78
C MET A 82 4.09 -5.23 2.27
N LEU A 83 3.21 -5.72 3.14
CA LEU A 83 2.05 -4.99 3.61
C LEU A 83 2.37 -4.10 4.82
N PRO A 84 1.63 -2.99 4.99
CA PRO A 84 1.68 -2.25 6.24
C PRO A 84 1.06 -3.08 7.38
N PRO A 85 1.48 -2.86 8.65
CA PRO A 85 1.05 -3.66 9.80
C PRO A 85 -0.47 -3.78 9.97
N GLU A 86 -1.21 -2.73 9.61
CA GLU A 86 -2.67 -2.66 9.70
C GLU A 86 -3.37 -3.69 8.81
N ALA A 87 -2.73 -4.12 7.71
CA ALA A 87 -3.25 -5.13 6.80
C ALA A 87 -2.81 -6.57 7.14
N ALA A 88 -1.93 -6.75 8.12
CA ALA A 88 -1.41 -8.08 8.48
C ALA A 88 -2.53 -9.04 8.90
N GLU A 89 -3.49 -8.55 9.70
CA GLU A 89 -4.62 -9.38 10.15
C GLU A 89 -5.57 -9.75 9.00
N VAL A 90 -5.77 -8.86 8.03
CA VAL A 90 -6.58 -9.15 6.84
C VAL A 90 -5.88 -10.18 5.95
N CYS A 91 -4.56 -10.05 5.78
CA CYS A 91 -3.73 -11.02 5.07
C CYS A 91 -3.79 -12.41 5.72
N ARG A 92 -3.67 -12.46 7.05
CA ARG A 92 -3.79 -13.71 7.82
C ARG A 92 -5.14 -14.38 7.59
N ARG A 93 -6.24 -13.65 7.77
CA ARG A 93 -7.60 -14.17 7.55
C ARG A 93 -7.82 -14.62 6.10
N PHE A 94 -7.29 -13.89 5.13
CA PHE A 94 -7.37 -14.27 3.71
C PHE A 94 -6.78 -15.67 3.47
N TYR A 95 -5.50 -15.88 3.81
CA TYR A 95 -4.83 -17.16 3.61
C TYR A 95 -5.44 -18.30 4.44
N GLU A 96 -5.89 -18.01 5.66
CA GLU A 96 -6.52 -18.99 6.52
C GLU A 96 -7.92 -19.39 6.04
N GLY A 97 -8.68 -18.51 5.40
CA GLY A 97 -10.05 -18.79 4.97
C GLY A 97 -10.16 -19.58 3.66
N LEU A 98 -9.14 -19.53 2.81
CA LEU A 98 -9.10 -20.29 1.55
C LEU A 98 -9.11 -21.81 1.81
N GLY A 99 -10.04 -22.51 1.17
CA GLY A 99 -10.23 -23.96 1.29
C GLY A 99 -10.98 -24.43 2.55
N LYS A 100 -11.48 -23.53 3.40
CA LYS A 100 -12.22 -23.90 4.64
C LYS A 100 -13.74 -23.98 4.49
N SER A 101 -14.29 -23.59 3.35
CA SER A 101 -15.74 -23.55 3.12
C SER A 101 -16.11 -23.98 1.70
N LEU A 102 -17.41 -24.12 1.45
CA LEU A 102 -17.92 -24.32 0.09
C LEU A 102 -17.56 -23.12 -0.81
N LEU A 103 -17.58 -23.33 -2.12
CA LEU A 103 -17.17 -22.34 -3.12
C LEU A 103 -17.78 -20.95 -2.87
N GLU A 104 -19.08 -20.87 -2.63
CA GLU A 104 -19.78 -19.61 -2.37
C GLU A 104 -19.26 -18.89 -1.11
N GLY A 105 -18.97 -19.64 -0.04
CA GLY A 105 -18.36 -19.10 1.18
C GLY A 105 -16.94 -18.60 0.96
N GLN A 106 -16.17 -19.27 0.10
CA GLN A 106 -14.81 -18.83 -0.25
C GLN A 106 -14.83 -17.55 -1.11
N LEU A 107 -15.78 -17.42 -2.03
CA LEU A 107 -15.97 -16.21 -2.82
C LEU A 107 -16.35 -15.02 -1.93
N GLN A 108 -17.33 -15.19 -1.04
CA GLN A 108 -17.73 -14.17 -0.07
C GLN A 108 -16.58 -13.77 0.86
N HIS A 109 -15.76 -14.74 1.29
CA HIS A 109 -14.57 -14.48 2.09
C HIS A 109 -13.55 -13.62 1.33
N CYS A 110 -13.29 -13.94 0.06
CA CYS A 110 -12.42 -13.13 -0.79
C CYS A 110 -12.96 -11.71 -0.97
N ASP A 111 -14.27 -11.56 -1.21
CA ASP A 111 -14.91 -10.25 -1.38
C ASP A 111 -14.76 -9.40 -0.10
N ARG A 112 -15.04 -10.00 1.08
CA ARG A 112 -14.86 -9.31 2.37
C ARG A 112 -13.42 -8.88 2.61
N CYS A 113 -12.45 -9.77 2.36
CA CYS A 113 -11.04 -9.41 2.51
C CYS A 113 -10.63 -8.31 1.53
N ALA A 114 -11.10 -8.35 0.28
CA ALA A 114 -10.81 -7.31 -0.71
C ALA A 114 -11.41 -5.96 -0.33
N GLU A 115 -12.62 -5.92 0.22
CA GLU A 115 -13.28 -4.72 0.74
C GLU A 115 -12.51 -4.10 1.91
N GLU A 116 -12.09 -4.91 2.88
CA GLU A 116 -11.30 -4.44 4.02
C GLU A 116 -9.95 -3.85 3.57
N VAL A 117 -9.24 -4.51 2.65
CA VAL A 117 -7.98 -3.96 2.10
C VAL A 117 -8.24 -2.70 1.27
N ALA A 118 -9.34 -2.64 0.51
CA ALA A 118 -9.71 -1.46 -0.27
C ALA A 118 -10.01 -0.26 0.63
N ALA A 119 -10.65 -0.47 1.79
CA ALA A 119 -10.87 0.59 2.77
C ALA A 119 -9.54 1.16 3.30
N LEU A 120 -8.59 0.29 3.65
CA LEU A 120 -7.24 0.70 4.07
C LEU A 120 -6.49 1.44 2.97
N TYR A 121 -6.61 0.98 1.72
CA TYR A 121 -6.03 1.64 0.56
C TYR A 121 -6.58 3.06 0.34
N GLU A 122 -7.90 3.22 0.40
CA GLU A 122 -8.56 4.52 0.22
C GLU A 122 -8.21 5.48 1.37
N GLU A 123 -8.13 4.99 2.61
CA GLU A 123 -7.67 5.78 3.74
C GLU A 123 -6.22 6.26 3.55
N GLY A 124 -5.31 5.37 3.16
CA GLY A 124 -3.93 5.71 2.84
C GLY A 124 -3.82 6.76 1.73
N ARG A 125 -4.61 6.60 0.66
CA ARG A 125 -4.70 7.57 -0.44
C ARG A 125 -5.21 8.94 0.00
N ARG A 126 -6.25 9.00 0.83
CA ARG A 126 -6.81 10.27 1.35
C ARG A 126 -5.78 11.02 2.17
N LEU A 127 -5.10 10.33 3.09
CA LEU A 127 -4.03 10.90 3.90
C LEU A 127 -2.87 11.43 3.06
N GLN A 128 -2.50 10.75 1.97
CA GLN A 128 -1.50 11.24 1.02
C GLN A 128 -1.97 12.49 0.26
N ALA A 129 -3.22 12.51 -0.20
CA ALA A 129 -3.79 13.66 -0.91
C ALA A 129 -3.83 14.90 -0.02
N ASP A 130 -4.25 14.75 1.24
CA ASP A 130 -4.30 15.84 2.21
C ASP A 130 -2.91 16.39 2.53
N ARG A 131 -1.91 15.51 2.68
CA ARG A 131 -0.53 15.93 2.91
C ARG A 131 0.07 16.66 1.71
N ARG A 132 -0.19 16.21 0.48
CA ARG A 132 0.22 16.94 -0.75
C ARG A 132 -0.37 18.34 -0.78
N ARG A 133 -1.65 18.50 -0.42
CA ARG A 133 -2.32 19.82 -0.33
C ARG A 133 -1.67 20.72 0.72
N LEU A 134 -1.40 20.19 1.91
CA LEU A 134 -0.72 20.94 2.97
C LEU A 134 0.68 21.38 2.56
N THR A 135 1.45 20.49 1.93
CA THR A 135 2.82 20.79 1.48
C THR A 135 2.83 21.89 0.41
N LEU A 136 1.91 21.84 -0.56
CA LEU A 136 1.74 22.89 -1.57
C LEU A 136 1.31 24.23 -0.97
N SER A 137 0.44 24.20 0.04
CA SER A 137 -0.02 25.40 0.75
C SER A 137 1.12 26.04 1.56
N LEU A 138 1.96 25.22 2.21
CA LEU A 138 3.11 25.71 2.95
C LEU A 138 4.19 26.29 2.03
N SER A 139 4.46 25.64 0.88
CA SER A 139 5.47 26.11 -0.07
C SER A 139 5.06 27.43 -0.75
N THR A 140 3.76 27.60 -1.05
CA THR A 140 3.23 28.87 -1.56
C THR A 140 3.30 29.97 -0.52
N LEU A 141 2.90 29.72 0.74
CA LEU A 141 3.04 30.70 1.83
C LEU A 141 4.50 31.10 2.07
N TRP A 142 5.44 30.15 2.00
CA TRP A 142 6.87 30.44 2.12
C TRP A 142 7.40 31.28 0.96
N GLY A 143 7.03 30.95 -0.28
CA GLY A 143 7.39 31.75 -1.46
C GLY A 143 6.87 33.17 -1.39
N LEU A 144 5.66 33.34 -0.84
CA LEU A 144 5.04 34.65 -0.64
C LEU A 144 5.72 35.45 0.48
N LEU A 145 6.12 34.80 1.58
CA LEU A 145 6.90 35.41 2.65
C LEU A 145 8.27 35.89 2.16
N VAL A 146 8.98 35.07 1.37
CA VAL A 146 10.26 35.46 0.75
C VAL A 146 10.06 36.64 -0.19
N ALA A 147 9.02 36.62 -1.03
CA ALA A 147 8.71 37.74 -1.91
C ALA A 147 8.46 39.04 -1.13
N ILE A 148 7.75 39.00 0.00
CA ILE A 148 7.51 40.16 0.87
C ILE A 148 8.80 40.65 1.58
N LEU A 149 9.70 39.75 1.96
CA LEU A 149 10.94 40.12 2.67
C LEU A 149 12.03 40.70 1.75
N PHE A 150 11.95 40.43 0.44
CA PHE A 150 12.92 40.89 -0.57
C PHE A 150 12.36 41.98 -1.51
N TYR A 151 11.16 42.48 -1.23
CA TYR A 151 10.52 43.62 -1.91
C TYR A 151 10.34 44.78 -0.92
#